data_AF-U2B1A7-F1
#
_entry.id   AF-U2B1A7-F1
#
_cell.length_a   1.000
_cell.length_b   1.000
_cell.length_c   1.000
_cell.angle_alpha   90.00
_cell.angle_beta   90.00
_cell.angle_gamma   90.00
#
_symmetry.space_group_name_H-M   'P 1'
#
loop_
_entity.id
_entity.type
_entity.pdbx_description
1 polymer ?
#
loop_
_entity_poly.entity_id
_entity_poly.type
_entity_poly.pdbx_seq_one_letter_code
_entity_poly.pdbx_strand_id
1 'polypeptide(L)'
;APLALLWLLLLCAAARPQWVGEPLPLPASGRDLLLAVDVSGSMDYADMLWDDEPISRLELVKRLLGDFIEDRRGDRVGLILFGSQAYLQAPLTFDRHTVRTWLDEALIGIAGKNTAIGDAIGLAVKRLRQRPAQSRVLVLITDGANNGGEIEPLTAAQLAAEEGVRIYTIGIGADPQQSGVLGALGFSTLDLDETSLRAIADATGGEYFRARSQAELSQIELTLDRLEPVAQQPTLARPARALYAWPLALALLGSLLLASRTLWPDLPQRLRRRA
;
A
#
# COMPACT_ATOMS: atom_id res chain seq x y z
N ALA A 1 11.40 -13.52 -51.78
CA ALA A 1 10.32 -12.61 -51.36
C ALA A 1 9.72 -12.94 -49.98
N PRO A 2 9.23 -14.15 -49.67
CA PRO A 2 8.45 -14.38 -48.44
C PRO A 2 9.26 -14.29 -47.14
N LEU A 3 10.55 -14.66 -47.16
CA LEU A 3 11.45 -14.53 -46.01
C LEU A 3 11.75 -13.07 -45.65
N ALA A 4 11.87 -12.19 -46.64
CA ALA A 4 12.08 -10.75 -46.40
C ALA A 4 10.85 -10.09 -45.75
N LEU A 5 9.65 -10.52 -46.13
CA LEU A 5 8.40 -10.06 -45.51
C LEU A 5 8.30 -10.51 -44.04
N LEU A 6 8.64 -11.76 -43.73
CA LEU A 6 8.69 -12.26 -42.35
C LEU A 6 9.71 -11.51 -41.51
N TRP A 7 10.90 -11.24 -42.07
CA TRP A 7 11.94 -10.49 -41.40
C TRP A 7 11.48 -9.06 -41.06
N LEU A 8 10.80 -8.37 -41.99
CA LEU A 8 10.22 -7.05 -41.74
C LEU A 8 9.14 -7.07 -40.66
N LEU A 9 8.26 -8.08 -40.65
CA LEU A 9 7.24 -8.23 -39.62
C LEU A 9 7.86 -8.46 -38.23
N LEU A 10 8.93 -9.25 -38.14
CA LEU A 10 9.66 -9.46 -36.89
C LEU A 10 10.36 -8.18 -36.41
N LEU A 11 10.95 -7.40 -37.32
CA LEU A 11 11.51 -6.09 -36.98
C LEU A 11 10.44 -5.12 -36.46
N CYS A 12 9.26 -5.09 -37.10
CA CYS A 12 8.13 -4.29 -36.62
C CYS A 12 7.62 -4.75 -35.25
N ALA A 13 7.60 -6.06 -34.97
CA ALA A 13 7.27 -6.56 -33.64
C ALA A 13 8.33 -6.17 -32.59
N ALA A 14 9.61 -6.29 -32.94
CA ALA A 14 10.73 -5.94 -32.06
C ALA A 14 10.80 -4.44 -31.73
N ALA A 15 10.41 -3.59 -32.68
CA ALA A 15 10.28 -2.14 -32.48
C ALA A 15 9.19 -1.75 -31.46
N ARG A 16 8.34 -2.70 -31.05
CA ARG A 16 7.24 -2.52 -30.08
C ARG A 16 6.42 -1.24 -30.35
N PRO A 17 5.75 -1.12 -31.51
CA PRO A 17 4.89 0.03 -31.80
C PRO A 17 3.85 0.18 -30.69
N GLN A 18 3.70 1.40 -30.18
CA GLN A 18 2.80 1.71 -29.07
C GLN A 18 1.72 2.66 -29.56
N TRP A 19 0.47 2.34 -29.23
CA TRP A 19 -0.63 3.29 -29.36
C TRP A 19 -0.76 4.04 -28.04
N VAL A 20 -0.50 5.34 -28.07
CA VAL A 20 -0.70 6.23 -26.92
C VAL A 20 -2.15 6.68 -26.93
N GLY A 21 -2.94 6.24 -25.95
CA GLY A 21 -4.35 6.62 -25.83
C GLY A 21 -4.57 8.07 -25.39
N GLU A 22 -5.84 8.47 -25.32
CA GLU A 22 -6.25 9.76 -24.76
C GLU A 22 -5.74 9.93 -23.32
N PRO A 23 -5.41 11.16 -22.89
CA PRO A 23 -5.07 11.44 -21.49
C PRO A 23 -6.28 11.09 -20.62
N LEU A 24 -6.14 10.10 -19.74
CA LEU A 24 -7.18 9.80 -18.76
C LEU A 24 -6.92 10.69 -17.53
N PRO A 25 -7.90 11.52 -17.11
CA PRO A 25 -7.78 12.24 -15.85
C PRO A 25 -7.82 11.21 -14.73
N LEU A 26 -6.68 11.00 -14.06
CA LEU A 26 -6.71 10.33 -12.78
C LEU A 26 -7.44 11.26 -11.80
N PRO A 27 -8.50 10.81 -11.11
CA PRO A 27 -9.05 11.59 -10.02
C PRO A 27 -7.93 11.75 -9.00
N ALA A 28 -7.34 12.94 -8.91
CA ALA A 28 -6.26 13.22 -7.97
C ALA A 28 -6.87 13.93 -6.77
N SER A 29 -7.31 13.13 -5.79
CA SER A 29 -7.42 13.60 -4.41
C SER A 29 -6.04 14.06 -3.90
N GLY A 30 -4.95 13.58 -4.53
CA GLY A 30 -3.65 14.26 -4.52
C GLY A 30 -2.88 14.13 -3.21
N ARG A 31 -3.37 13.35 -2.25
CA ARG A 31 -2.72 13.11 -0.95
C ARG A 31 -1.61 12.07 -1.08
N ASP A 32 -0.57 12.29 -0.30
CA ASP A 32 0.52 11.35 -0.07
C ASP A 32 0.37 10.77 1.34
N LEU A 33 -0.31 9.63 1.41
CA LEU A 33 -0.63 8.94 2.65
C LEU A 33 0.40 7.84 2.91
N LEU A 34 1.14 7.96 4.00
CA LEU A 34 2.08 6.93 4.41
C LEU A 34 1.54 6.25 5.67
N LEU A 35 1.35 4.94 5.60
CA LEU A 35 0.95 4.12 6.74
C LEU A 35 2.21 3.60 7.42
N ALA A 36 2.35 3.77 8.73
CA ALA A 36 3.38 3.13 9.54
C ALA A 36 2.69 2.16 10.49
N VAL A 37 2.88 0.86 10.27
CA VAL A 37 2.23 -0.21 11.02
C VAL A 37 3.25 -0.93 11.89
N ASP A 38 2.94 -1.03 13.18
CA ASP A 38 3.70 -1.81 14.14
C ASP A 38 3.53 -3.31 13.87
N VAL A 39 4.65 -4.03 13.82
CA VAL A 39 4.73 -5.49 13.68
C VAL A 39 5.61 -6.11 14.76
N SER A 40 5.77 -5.42 15.89
CA SER A 40 6.48 -5.88 17.08
C SER A 40 5.77 -7.06 17.77
N GLY A 41 6.39 -7.60 18.83
CA GLY A 41 5.88 -8.80 19.50
C GLY A 41 4.52 -8.60 20.19
N SER A 42 4.20 -7.40 20.66
CA SER A 42 2.92 -7.09 21.32
C SER A 42 1.73 -7.17 20.35
N MET A 43 1.99 -6.94 19.06
CA MET A 43 0.98 -7.01 18.01
C MET A 43 0.45 -8.43 17.73
N ASP A 44 1.07 -9.46 18.30
CA ASP A 44 0.64 -10.87 18.23
C ASP A 44 -0.42 -11.23 19.28
N TYR A 45 -0.67 -10.36 20.27
CA TYR A 45 -1.65 -10.63 21.31
C TYR A 45 -3.05 -10.77 20.73
N ALA A 46 -3.67 -11.94 20.98
CA ALA A 46 -5.03 -12.28 20.57
C ALA A 46 -6.08 -11.75 21.57
N ASP A 47 -6.03 -10.44 21.82
CA ASP A 47 -6.89 -9.74 22.77
C ASP A 47 -7.94 -8.83 22.09
N MET A 48 -7.98 -8.83 20.76
CA MET A 48 -8.98 -8.11 19.97
C MET A 48 -10.12 -9.05 19.56
N LEU A 49 -11.30 -8.49 19.30
CA LEU A 49 -12.48 -9.24 18.87
C LEU A 49 -12.88 -8.83 17.46
N TRP A 50 -13.22 -9.82 16.64
CA TRP A 50 -13.84 -9.63 15.33
C TRP A 50 -14.89 -10.71 15.11
N ASP A 51 -16.14 -10.31 14.85
CA ASP A 51 -17.29 -11.24 14.74
C ASP A 51 -17.37 -12.22 15.93
N ASP A 52 -17.15 -11.70 17.15
CA ASP A 52 -17.09 -12.46 18.42
C ASP A 52 -15.96 -13.51 18.52
N GLU A 53 -15.03 -13.55 17.55
CA GLU A 53 -13.83 -14.39 17.60
C GLU A 53 -12.59 -13.59 18.04
N PRO A 54 -11.72 -14.16 18.89
CA PRO A 54 -10.47 -13.53 19.28
C PRO A 54 -9.48 -13.53 18.12
N ILE A 55 -8.97 -12.35 17.77
CA ILE A 55 -7.95 -12.17 16.73
C ILE A 55 -6.77 -11.36 17.29
N SER A 56 -5.61 -11.45 16.62
CA SER A 56 -4.46 -10.65 17.01
C SER A 56 -4.65 -9.16 16.69
N ARG A 57 -3.93 -8.30 17.40
CA ARG A 57 -3.89 -6.86 17.11
C ARG A 57 -3.46 -6.57 15.67
N LEU A 58 -2.43 -7.26 15.16
CA LEU A 58 -2.00 -7.11 13.77
C LEU A 58 -3.08 -7.57 12.79
N GLU A 59 -3.77 -8.67 13.07
CA GLU A 59 -4.87 -9.16 12.22
C GLU A 59 -6.02 -8.14 12.17
N LEU A 60 -6.35 -7.53 13.30
CA LEU A 60 -7.32 -6.43 13.33
C LEU A 60 -6.84 -5.26 12.46
N VAL A 61 -5.58 -4.84 12.59
CA VAL A 61 -5.01 -3.76 11.77
C VAL A 61 -5.08 -4.10 10.28
N LYS A 62 -4.77 -5.33 9.89
CA LYS A 62 -4.90 -5.79 8.49
C LYS A 62 -6.33 -5.64 8.00
N ARG A 63 -7.34 -6.08 8.78
CA ARG A 63 -8.75 -5.96 8.36
C ARG A 63 -9.17 -4.50 8.25
N LEU A 64 -8.93 -3.72 9.31
CA LEU A 64 -9.29 -2.32 9.39
C LEU A 64 -8.62 -1.49 8.28
N LEU A 65 -7.29 -1.52 8.19
CA LEU A 65 -6.58 -0.72 7.20
C LEU A 65 -6.72 -1.26 5.77
N GLY A 66 -7.16 -2.50 5.61
CA GLY A 66 -7.38 -3.10 4.31
C GLY A 66 -8.40 -2.35 3.48
N ASP A 67 -9.61 -2.26 4.02
CA ASP A 67 -10.73 -1.54 3.42
C ASP A 67 -10.37 -0.06 3.25
N PHE A 68 -9.76 0.51 4.29
CA PHE A 68 -9.27 1.88 4.28
C PHE A 68 -8.31 2.16 3.11
N ILE A 69 -7.36 1.28 2.77
CA ILE A 69 -6.44 1.47 1.63
C ILE A 69 -7.19 1.41 0.31
N GLU A 70 -8.12 0.46 0.18
CA GLU A 70 -8.87 0.23 -1.06
C GLU A 70 -9.85 1.37 -1.40
N ASP A 71 -10.36 2.07 -0.39
CA ASP A 71 -11.32 3.17 -0.58
C ASP A 71 -10.66 4.51 -0.97
N ARG A 72 -9.33 4.63 -0.87
CA ARG A 72 -8.56 5.87 -1.12
C ARG A 72 -8.40 6.20 -2.60
N ARG A 73 -9.51 6.42 -3.30
CA ARG A 73 -9.51 6.69 -4.75
C ARG A 73 -8.81 8.01 -5.04
N GLY A 74 -7.63 7.93 -5.68
CA GLY A 74 -6.89 9.10 -6.12
C GLY A 74 -5.77 9.58 -5.20
N ASP A 75 -5.56 8.88 -4.08
CA ASP A 75 -4.42 9.09 -3.19
C ASP A 75 -3.25 8.19 -3.59
N ARG A 76 -2.03 8.64 -3.27
CA ARG A 76 -0.87 7.74 -3.23
C ARG A 76 -0.77 7.19 -1.82
N VAL A 77 -0.72 5.87 -1.72
CA VAL A 77 -0.56 5.17 -0.44
C VAL A 77 0.81 4.51 -0.41
N GLY A 78 1.49 4.59 0.73
CA GLY A 78 2.71 3.85 1.03
C GLY A 78 2.59 3.13 2.36
N LEU A 79 3.53 2.22 2.62
CA LEU A 79 3.54 1.37 3.81
C LEU A 79 4.95 1.27 4.37
N ILE A 80 5.08 1.58 5.65
CA ILE A 80 6.21 1.32 6.52
C ILE A 80 5.77 0.25 7.50
N LEU A 81 6.60 -0.77 7.67
CA LEU A 81 6.46 -1.73 8.75
C LEU A 81 7.59 -1.47 9.73
N PHE A 82 7.28 -1.46 11.03
CA PHE A 82 8.29 -1.16 12.04
C PHE A 82 8.16 -2.05 13.28
N GLY A 83 9.29 -2.19 13.95
CA GLY A 83 9.48 -2.94 15.19
C GLY A 83 10.73 -2.40 15.86
N SER A 84 11.75 -3.23 16.08
CA SER A 84 13.08 -2.75 16.50
C SER A 84 13.73 -1.81 15.49
N GLN A 85 13.37 -1.92 14.21
CA GLN A 85 13.78 -1.04 13.13
C GLN A 85 12.58 -0.69 12.26
N ALA A 86 12.64 0.43 11.54
CA ALA A 86 11.61 0.81 10.56
C ALA A 86 12.11 0.59 9.13
N TYR A 87 11.29 -0.03 8.28
CA TYR A 87 11.61 -0.18 6.87
C TYR A 87 10.42 0.13 5.96
N LEU A 88 10.74 0.58 4.75
CA LEU A 88 9.75 0.94 3.74
C LEU A 88 9.33 -0.33 2.98
N GLN A 89 8.15 -0.87 3.30
CA GLN A 89 7.56 -2.01 2.60
C GLN A 89 7.03 -1.59 1.22
N ALA A 90 6.36 -0.44 1.15
CA ALA A 90 5.77 0.09 -0.07
C ALA A 90 6.10 1.58 -0.24
N PRO A 91 6.76 2.00 -1.34
CA PRO A 91 6.84 3.43 -1.67
C PRO A 91 5.44 3.96 -2.01
N LEU A 92 5.25 5.28 -1.89
CA LEU A 92 4.02 5.96 -2.27
C LEU A 92 3.64 5.64 -3.73
N THR A 93 2.50 4.97 -3.90
CA THR A 93 2.00 4.50 -5.20
C THR A 93 0.49 4.68 -5.30
N PHE A 94 -0.02 4.80 -6.53
CA PHE A 94 -1.46 4.73 -6.80
C PHE A 94 -1.99 3.28 -6.82
N ASP A 95 -1.09 2.29 -6.83
CA ASP A 95 -1.42 0.86 -6.81
C ASP A 95 -1.74 0.39 -5.39
N ARG A 96 -2.95 0.75 -4.95
CA ARG A 96 -3.48 0.44 -3.63
C ARG A 96 -3.64 -1.06 -3.38
N HIS A 97 -3.91 -1.83 -4.43
CA HIS A 97 -4.04 -3.29 -4.33
C HIS A 97 -2.71 -3.92 -3.91
N THR A 98 -1.59 -3.52 -4.53
CA THR A 98 -0.26 -4.03 -4.12
C THR A 98 0.09 -3.62 -2.68
N VAL A 99 -0.26 -2.40 -2.27
CA VAL A 99 -0.06 -1.96 -0.87
C VAL A 99 -0.91 -2.80 0.10
N ARG A 100 -2.18 -3.07 -0.24
CA ARG A 100 -3.08 -3.96 0.50
C ARG A 100 -2.49 -5.36 0.64
N THR A 101 -2.03 -5.95 -0.46
CA THR A 101 -1.39 -7.27 -0.45
C THR A 101 -0.17 -7.30 0.46
N TRP A 102 0.68 -6.28 0.41
CA TRP A 102 1.85 -6.21 1.30
C TRP A 102 1.50 -6.02 2.79
N LEU A 103 0.39 -5.33 3.08
CA LEU A 103 -0.14 -5.26 4.45
C LEU A 103 -0.63 -6.65 4.91
N ASP A 104 -1.35 -7.38 4.05
CA ASP A 104 -1.85 -8.73 4.36
C ASP A 104 -0.73 -9.73 4.60
N GLU A 105 0.37 -9.59 3.86
CA GLU A 105 1.58 -10.42 4.00
C GLU A 105 2.48 -10.01 5.17
N ALA A 106 2.17 -8.93 5.90
CA ALA A 106 2.97 -8.50 7.03
C ALA A 106 2.97 -9.56 8.15
N LEU A 107 4.15 -9.87 8.68
CA LEU A 107 4.33 -10.88 9.73
C LEU A 107 4.94 -10.25 10.98
N ILE A 108 4.57 -10.77 12.15
CA ILE A 108 5.14 -10.37 13.43
C ILE A 108 6.65 -10.61 13.43
N GLY A 109 7.40 -9.66 13.99
CA GLY A 109 8.83 -9.80 14.26
C GLY A 109 9.75 -9.63 13.03
N ILE A 110 9.20 -9.41 11.83
CA ILE A 110 9.99 -9.14 10.62
C ILE A 110 10.86 -7.88 10.76
N ALA A 111 10.42 -6.94 11.60
CA ALA A 111 11.10 -5.70 11.93
C ALA A 111 11.80 -5.74 13.31
N GLY A 112 11.88 -6.92 13.94
CA GLY A 112 12.31 -7.10 15.33
C GLY A 112 11.15 -7.11 16.33
N LYS A 113 11.46 -7.34 17.61
CA LYS A 113 10.45 -7.56 18.67
C LYS A 113 10.12 -6.32 19.51
N ASN A 114 10.95 -5.28 19.42
CA ASN A 114 10.75 -4.02 20.11
C ASN A 114 9.94 -3.06 19.23
N THR A 115 9.75 -1.83 19.67
CA THR A 115 8.94 -0.80 19.01
C THR A 115 9.72 0.51 18.94
N ALA A 116 10.14 0.89 17.72
CA ALA A 116 10.93 2.07 17.39
C ALA A 116 10.06 3.10 16.63
N ILE A 117 9.21 3.80 17.37
CA ILE A 117 8.24 4.77 16.83
C ILE A 117 8.97 5.96 16.20
N GLY A 118 9.98 6.51 16.88
CA GLY A 118 10.70 7.68 16.39
C GLY A 118 11.44 7.42 15.08
N ASP A 119 12.03 6.24 14.92
CA ASP A 119 12.68 5.83 13.68
C ASP A 119 11.68 5.67 12.53
N ALA A 120 10.48 5.14 12.81
CA ALA A 120 9.39 5.03 11.84
C ALA A 120 8.91 6.42 11.37
N ILE A 121 8.72 7.36 12.30
CA ILE A 121 8.39 8.76 11.99
C ILE A 121 9.52 9.40 11.18
N GLY A 122 10.78 9.23 11.58
CA GLY A 122 11.94 9.78 10.86
C GLY A 122 12.04 9.25 9.42
N LEU A 123 11.79 7.95 9.22
CA LEU A 123 11.72 7.35 7.89
C LEU A 123 10.54 7.94 7.09
N ALA A 124 9.37 8.10 7.70
CA ALA A 124 8.21 8.69 7.07
C ALA A 124 8.47 10.12 6.60
N VAL A 125 9.03 10.97 7.47
CA VAL A 125 9.44 12.35 7.14
C VAL A 125 10.42 12.36 5.96
N LYS A 126 11.43 11.48 5.98
CA LYS A 126 12.40 11.37 4.87
C LYS A 126 11.73 11.04 3.53
N ARG A 127 10.63 10.27 3.52
CA ARG A 127 9.87 9.93 2.31
C ARG A 127 8.88 11.02 1.89
N LEU A 128 8.25 11.70 2.85
CA LEU A 128 7.21 12.70 2.61
C LEU A 128 7.77 14.10 2.30
N ARG A 129 8.97 14.46 2.80
CA ARG A 129 9.55 15.82 2.60
C ARG A 129 9.74 16.24 1.14
N GLN A 130 9.78 15.28 0.21
CA GLN A 130 9.90 15.55 -1.23
C GLN A 130 8.55 15.84 -1.90
N ARG A 131 7.43 15.70 -1.18
CA ARG A 131 6.07 15.93 -1.68
C ARG A 131 5.58 17.33 -1.32
N PRO A 132 4.54 17.88 -1.97
CA PRO A 132 3.95 19.15 -1.55
C PRO A 132 3.51 19.11 -0.08
N ALA A 133 3.81 20.14 0.71
CA ALA A 133 3.54 20.14 2.15
C ALA A 133 2.06 19.91 2.50
N GLN A 134 1.13 20.40 1.66
CA GLN A 134 -0.30 20.24 1.89
C GLN A 134 -0.80 18.80 1.76
N SER A 135 0.00 17.88 1.18
CA SER A 135 -0.41 16.49 0.94
C SER A 135 0.28 15.47 1.85
N ARG A 136 1.09 15.90 2.82
CA ARG A 136 1.96 15.02 3.64
C ARG A 136 1.22 14.50 4.87
N VAL A 137 0.73 13.26 4.80
CA VAL A 137 0.05 12.61 5.92
C VAL A 137 0.75 11.31 6.30
N LEU A 138 1.05 11.17 7.59
CA LEU A 138 1.47 9.91 8.22
C LEU A 138 0.33 9.40 9.09
N VAL A 139 -0.05 8.13 8.92
CA VAL A 139 -0.90 7.42 9.87
C VAL A 139 -0.02 6.41 10.58
N LEU A 140 0.16 6.58 11.89
CA LEU A 140 0.97 5.73 12.75
C LEU A 140 0.03 4.80 13.52
N ILE A 141 0.26 3.50 13.45
CA ILE A 141 -0.54 2.48 14.12
C ILE A 141 0.36 1.64 15.01
N THR A 142 0.06 1.60 16.31
CA THR A 142 0.82 0.85 17.31
C THR A 142 -0.03 0.54 18.53
N ASP A 143 0.37 -0.46 19.28
CA ASP A 143 -0.26 -0.88 20.52
C ASP A 143 0.57 -0.56 21.78
N GLY A 144 1.78 0.00 21.60
CA GLY A 144 2.82 0.00 22.61
C GLY A 144 3.56 1.32 22.80
N ALA A 145 4.24 1.43 23.94
CA ALA A 145 5.22 2.47 24.21
C ALA A 145 6.51 2.24 23.39
N ASN A 146 7.17 3.33 23.01
CA ASN A 146 8.48 3.25 22.38
C ASN A 146 9.50 2.64 23.35
N ASN A 147 10.03 1.47 23.00
CA ASN A 147 11.00 0.73 23.83
C ASN A 147 12.28 0.34 23.04
N GLY A 148 12.44 0.90 21.83
CA GLY A 148 13.61 0.78 21.00
C GLY A 148 13.76 1.96 20.05
N GLY A 149 14.74 1.86 19.14
CA GLY A 149 15.07 2.92 18.19
C GLY A 149 16.11 3.90 18.71
N GLU A 150 16.67 4.67 17.78
CA GLU A 150 17.71 5.67 18.07
C GLU A 150 17.11 7.07 18.31
N ILE A 151 15.90 7.30 17.79
CA ILE A 151 15.22 8.59 17.85
C ILE A 151 14.04 8.52 18.82
N GLU A 152 13.99 9.48 19.75
CA GLU A 152 12.84 9.67 20.62
C GLU A 152 11.58 10.07 19.83
N PRO A 153 10.39 9.47 20.11
CA PRO A 153 9.18 9.70 19.32
C PRO A 153 8.75 11.18 19.23
N LEU A 154 8.82 11.91 20.34
CA LEU A 154 8.46 13.33 20.37
C LEU A 154 9.43 14.20 19.58
N THR A 155 10.72 13.88 19.61
CA THR A 155 11.74 14.56 18.79
C THR A 155 11.46 14.32 17.31
N ALA A 156 11.11 13.10 16.92
CA ALA A 156 10.72 12.79 15.55
C ALA A 156 9.43 13.50 15.13
N ALA A 157 8.45 13.62 16.03
CA ALA A 157 7.21 14.34 15.80
C ALA A 157 7.44 15.85 15.60
N GLN A 158 8.33 16.46 16.38
CA GLN A 158 8.72 17.87 16.18
C GLN A 158 9.35 18.09 14.80
N LEU A 159 10.27 17.20 14.39
CA LEU A 159 10.84 17.24 13.05
C LEU A 159 9.77 17.07 11.96
N ALA A 160 8.78 16.21 12.19
CA ALA A 160 7.66 16.03 11.28
C ALA A 160 6.82 17.31 11.15
N ALA A 161 6.56 18.01 12.25
CA ALA A 161 5.85 19.29 12.27
C ALA A 161 6.62 20.38 11.50
N GLU A 162 7.94 20.48 11.70
CA GLU A 162 8.81 21.41 10.96
C GLU A 162 8.79 21.14 9.44
N GLU A 163 8.73 19.86 9.07
CA GLU A 163 8.57 19.41 7.68
C GLU A 163 7.10 19.40 7.21
N GLY A 164 6.16 19.96 7.97
CA GLY A 164 4.75 20.05 7.59
C GLY A 164 4.09 18.69 7.32
N VAL A 165 4.57 17.63 7.96
CA VAL A 165 3.97 16.29 7.94
C VAL A 165 2.99 16.20 9.11
N ARG A 166 1.72 15.95 8.83
CA ARG A 166 0.70 15.73 9.87
C ARG A 166 0.67 14.25 10.24
N ILE A 167 0.70 13.94 11.53
CA ILE A 167 0.69 12.57 12.04
C ILE A 167 -0.64 12.30 12.73
N TYR A 168 -1.39 11.33 12.20
CA TYR A 168 -2.54 10.75 12.89
C TYR A 168 -2.08 9.46 13.56
N THR A 169 -2.40 9.31 14.84
CA THR A 169 -1.96 8.14 15.62
C THR A 169 -3.15 7.27 15.97
N ILE A 170 -3.04 5.96 15.75
CA ILE A 170 -4.07 4.97 16.05
C ILE A 170 -3.50 4.01 17.08
N GLY A 171 -4.05 4.05 18.29
CA GLY A 171 -3.75 3.10 19.36
C GLY A 171 -4.59 1.83 19.22
N ILE A 172 -3.93 0.67 19.19
CA ILE A 172 -4.58 -0.65 19.19
C ILE A 172 -4.49 -1.26 20.59
N GLY A 173 -5.60 -1.73 21.13
CA GLY A 173 -5.59 -2.47 22.40
C GLY A 173 -6.96 -2.57 23.05
N ALA A 174 -7.18 -3.69 23.75
CA ALA A 174 -8.43 -4.00 24.44
C ALA A 174 -8.76 -3.02 25.58
N ASP A 175 -10.04 -2.88 25.90
CA ASP A 175 -10.50 -2.11 27.05
C ASP A 175 -10.29 -2.91 28.35
N PRO A 176 -9.64 -2.34 29.38
CA PRO A 176 -9.57 -2.95 30.71
C PRO A 176 -10.90 -3.48 31.25
N GLN A 177 -12.03 -2.83 30.89
CA GLN A 177 -13.37 -3.21 31.34
C GLN A 177 -13.95 -4.45 30.64
N GLN A 178 -13.52 -4.76 29.41
CA GLN A 178 -13.96 -5.95 28.69
C GLN A 178 -13.12 -7.20 29.03
N SER A 179 -11.93 -7.02 29.63
CA SER A 179 -11.04 -8.12 30.01
C SER A 179 -11.53 -8.97 31.21
N GLY A 180 -12.71 -8.70 31.77
CA GLY A 180 -13.33 -9.53 32.81
C GLY A 180 -12.41 -9.84 34.01
N VAL A 181 -12.44 -11.09 34.49
CA VAL A 181 -11.59 -11.57 35.60
C VAL A 181 -10.09 -11.42 35.31
N LEU A 182 -9.67 -11.45 34.04
CA LEU A 182 -8.28 -11.26 33.63
C LEU A 182 -7.84 -9.79 33.81
N GLY A 183 -8.73 -8.84 33.50
CA GLY A 183 -8.53 -7.41 33.78
C GLY A 183 -8.49 -7.10 35.28
N ALA A 184 -9.25 -7.82 36.11
CA ALA A 184 -9.26 -7.67 37.57
C ALA A 184 -8.02 -8.26 38.27
N LEU A 185 -7.32 -9.20 37.63
CA LEU A 185 -6.05 -9.76 38.09
C LEU A 185 -4.82 -8.92 37.68
N GLY A 186 -5.03 -7.75 37.07
CA GLY A 186 -3.96 -6.83 36.66
C GLY A 186 -3.30 -7.17 35.32
N PHE A 187 -3.88 -8.09 34.53
CA PHE A 187 -3.49 -8.32 33.14
C PHE A 187 -4.18 -7.35 32.16
N SER A 188 -4.82 -6.30 32.69
CA SER A 188 -5.47 -5.24 31.94
C SER A 188 -4.42 -4.30 31.32
N THR A 189 -4.19 -4.45 30.02
CA THR A 189 -3.72 -3.44 29.04
C THR A 189 -2.90 -2.25 29.55
N LEU A 190 -1.87 -2.50 30.35
CA LEU A 190 -0.91 -1.50 30.85
C LEU A 190 0.08 -1.00 29.79
N ASP A 191 0.03 -1.53 28.55
CA ASP A 191 1.06 -1.28 27.53
C ASP A 191 0.71 -0.22 26.47
N LEU A 192 -0.56 0.22 26.36
CA LEU A 192 -0.90 1.27 25.40
C LEU A 192 -0.57 2.65 25.95
N ASP A 193 0.52 3.25 25.47
CA ASP A 193 0.93 4.61 25.81
C ASP A 193 0.12 5.67 25.04
N GLU A 194 -1.14 5.85 25.41
CA GLU A 194 -2.01 6.88 24.82
C GLU A 194 -1.44 8.29 24.99
N THR A 195 -0.69 8.55 26.06
CA THR A 195 -0.18 9.89 26.37
C THR A 195 0.85 10.30 25.33
N SER A 196 1.80 9.42 25.02
CA SER A 196 2.80 9.66 23.98
C SER A 196 2.16 9.76 22.59
N LEU A 197 1.19 8.90 22.26
CA LEU A 197 0.51 8.95 20.95
C LEU A 197 -0.27 10.26 20.76
N ARG A 198 -1.02 10.71 21.77
CA ARG A 198 -1.70 12.01 21.74
C ARG A 198 -0.71 13.15 21.56
N ALA A 199 0.40 13.14 22.31
CA ALA A 199 1.40 14.18 22.21
C ALA A 199 2.07 14.24 20.82
N ILE A 200 2.27 13.10 20.15
CA ILE A 200 2.76 13.05 18.76
C ILE A 200 1.74 13.66 17.79
N ALA A 201 0.46 13.29 17.91
CA ALA A 201 -0.61 13.83 17.07
C ALA A 201 -0.76 15.35 17.27
N ASP A 202 -0.82 15.81 18.52
CA ASP A 202 -0.97 17.21 18.89
C ASP A 202 0.22 18.06 18.39
N ALA A 203 1.45 17.55 18.51
CA ALA A 203 2.65 18.25 18.05
C ALA A 203 2.67 18.52 16.54
N THR A 204 1.96 17.69 15.76
CA THR A 204 1.94 17.77 14.28
C THR A 204 0.62 18.29 13.72
N GLY A 205 -0.35 18.60 14.57
CA GLY A 205 -1.68 19.04 14.17
C GLY A 205 -2.55 17.94 13.56
N GLY A 206 -2.28 16.68 13.89
CA GLY A 206 -3.15 15.54 13.60
C GLY A 206 -4.09 15.23 14.78
N GLU A 207 -4.70 14.05 14.75
CA GLU A 207 -5.61 13.57 15.80
C GLU A 207 -5.23 12.16 16.27
N TYR A 208 -5.45 11.91 17.55
CA TYR A 208 -5.34 10.58 18.15
C TYR A 208 -6.67 9.84 18.07
N PHE A 209 -6.58 8.58 17.68
CA PHE A 209 -7.70 7.65 17.66
C PHE A 209 -7.33 6.40 18.41
N ARG A 210 -8.34 5.78 19.00
CA ARG A 210 -8.25 4.42 19.52
C ARG A 210 -9.08 3.54 18.62
N ALA A 211 -8.52 2.44 18.15
CA ALA A 211 -9.22 1.49 17.30
C ALA A 211 -9.52 0.21 18.09
N ARG A 212 -10.80 0.09 18.44
CA ARG A 212 -11.38 -1.07 19.15
C ARG A 212 -12.32 -1.86 18.24
N SER A 213 -12.89 -1.19 17.25
CA SER A 213 -13.88 -1.76 16.33
C SER A 213 -13.88 -1.02 14.99
N GLN A 214 -14.49 -1.62 13.98
CA GLN A 214 -14.66 -1.03 12.66
C GLN A 214 -15.34 0.35 12.69
N ALA A 215 -16.27 0.57 13.62
CA ALA A 215 -17.00 1.83 13.74
C ALA A 215 -16.10 3.02 14.12
N GLU A 216 -15.06 2.79 14.92
CA GLU A 216 -14.09 3.83 15.28
C GLU A 216 -13.12 4.12 14.12
N LEU A 217 -12.80 3.12 13.29
CA LEU A 217 -12.04 3.34 12.06
C LEU A 217 -12.81 4.19 11.04
N SER A 218 -14.12 3.99 10.92
CA SER A 218 -14.94 4.85 10.06
C SER A 218 -14.91 6.33 10.48
N GLN A 219 -14.67 6.63 11.76
CA GLN A 219 -14.45 8.02 12.19
C GLN A 219 -13.11 8.56 11.69
N ILE A 220 -12.05 7.75 11.73
CA ILE A 220 -10.74 8.10 11.15
C ILE A 220 -10.89 8.40 9.66
N GLU A 221 -11.64 7.57 8.93
CA GLU A 221 -11.92 7.79 7.51
C GLU A 221 -12.58 9.14 7.25
N LEU A 222 -13.64 9.45 8.00
CA LEU A 222 -14.36 10.71 7.89
C LEU A 222 -13.49 11.91 8.23
N THR A 223 -12.64 11.81 9.25
CA THR A 223 -11.72 12.89 9.64
C THR A 223 -10.66 13.10 8.57
N LEU A 224 -10.06 12.02 8.09
CA LEU A 224 -9.08 12.08 7.00
C LEU A 224 -9.71 12.63 5.71
N ASP A 225 -10.95 12.29 5.39
CA ASP A 225 -11.66 12.80 4.20
C ASP A 225 -12.05 14.28 4.33
N ARG A 226 -12.39 14.74 5.54
CA ARG A 226 -12.80 16.13 5.79
C ARG A 226 -11.65 17.11 5.84
N LEU A 227 -10.51 16.71 6.41
CA LEU A 227 -9.47 17.67 6.78
C LEU A 227 -8.59 18.12 5.61
N GLU A 228 -8.53 17.40 4.48
CA GLU A 228 -7.54 17.71 3.43
C GLU A 228 -7.95 17.36 1.99
N PRO A 229 -8.90 18.08 1.38
CA PRO A 229 -9.04 18.05 -0.08
C PRO A 229 -7.92 18.88 -0.73
N VAL A 230 -6.81 18.25 -1.09
CA VAL A 230 -5.82 18.88 -1.98
C VAL A 230 -6.22 18.58 -3.40
N ALA A 231 -6.96 19.49 -4.04
CA ALA A 231 -7.19 19.42 -5.47
C ALA A 231 -5.85 19.58 -6.23
N GLN A 232 -5.09 18.49 -6.35
CA GLN A 232 -3.90 18.48 -7.21
C GLN A 232 -4.37 18.45 -8.65
N GLN A 233 -3.65 19.18 -9.51
CA GLN A 233 -3.91 19.13 -10.95
C GLN A 233 -3.82 17.66 -11.41
N PRO A 234 -4.85 17.15 -12.12
CA PRO A 234 -4.91 15.74 -12.49
C PRO A 234 -3.64 15.37 -13.26
N THR A 235 -2.90 14.39 -12.72
CA THR A 235 -1.71 13.89 -13.42
C THR A 235 -2.22 13.09 -14.61
N LEU A 236 -1.90 13.52 -15.83
CA LEU A 236 -2.35 12.83 -17.04
C LEU A 236 -1.50 11.56 -17.23
N ALA A 237 -2.04 10.41 -16.84
CA ALA A 237 -1.48 9.13 -17.26
C ALA A 237 -1.94 8.83 -18.70
N ARG A 238 -0.99 8.50 -19.57
CA ARG A 238 -1.26 8.06 -20.95
C ARG A 238 -0.94 6.57 -21.05
N PRO A 239 -1.91 5.67 -20.85
CA PRO A 239 -1.67 4.25 -20.99
C PRO A 239 -1.23 3.94 -22.43
N ALA A 240 -0.03 3.39 -22.58
CA ALA A 240 0.50 2.95 -23.86
C ALA A 240 0.12 1.48 -24.09
N ARG A 241 -0.67 1.20 -25.11
CA ARG A 241 -0.98 -0.17 -25.52
C ARG A 241 0.06 -0.63 -26.53
N ALA A 242 0.79 -1.71 -26.20
CA ALA A 242 1.77 -2.28 -27.11
C ALA A 242 1.06 -3.07 -28.23
N LEU A 243 1.30 -2.72 -29.49
CA LEU A 243 0.68 -3.32 -30.66
C LEU A 243 1.51 -4.46 -31.27
N TYR A 244 2.63 -4.84 -30.67
CA TYR A 244 3.56 -5.84 -31.21
C TYR A 244 2.92 -7.23 -31.45
N ALA A 245 1.83 -7.54 -30.77
CA ALA A 245 1.12 -8.82 -30.92
C ALA A 245 0.63 -9.04 -32.36
N TRP A 246 0.19 -7.98 -33.05
CA TRP A 246 -0.30 -8.06 -34.44
C TRP A 246 0.77 -8.44 -35.47
N PRO A 247 1.90 -7.70 -35.60
CA PRO A 247 2.96 -8.08 -36.53
C PRO A 247 3.60 -9.42 -36.15
N LEU A 248 3.69 -9.74 -34.85
CA LEU A 248 4.20 -11.03 -34.39
C LEU A 248 3.29 -12.19 -34.79
N ALA A 249 1.97 -12.05 -34.62
CA ALA A 249 1.00 -13.07 -35.04
C ALA A 249 1.01 -13.28 -36.55
N LEU A 250 1.12 -12.20 -37.34
CA LEU A 250 1.26 -12.29 -38.80
C LEU A 250 2.56 -12.98 -39.22
N ALA A 251 3.68 -12.69 -38.56
CA ALA A 251 4.95 -13.38 -38.81
C ALA A 251 4.84 -14.88 -38.47
N LEU A 252 4.22 -15.23 -37.36
CA LEU A 252 4.02 -16.62 -36.94
C LEU A 252 3.15 -17.40 -37.94
N LEU A 253 2.00 -16.84 -38.31
CA LEU A 253 1.09 -17.44 -39.29
C LEU A 253 1.76 -17.58 -40.66
N GLY A 254 2.48 -16.56 -41.12
CA GLY A 254 3.22 -16.61 -42.38
C GLY A 254 4.31 -17.67 -42.37
N SER A 255 5.03 -17.82 -41.26
CA SER A 255 6.05 -18.87 -41.09
C SER A 255 5.43 -20.27 -41.14
N LEU A 256 4.32 -20.49 -40.45
CA LEU A 256 3.58 -21.77 -40.46
C LEU A 256 3.04 -22.11 -41.86
N LEU A 257 2.55 -21.11 -42.60
CA LEU A 257 2.08 -21.30 -43.98
C LEU A 257 3.21 -21.66 -44.94
N LEU A 258 4.41 -21.09 -44.76
CA LEU A 258 5.57 -21.47 -45.56
C LEU A 258 6.06 -22.87 -45.20
N ALA A 259 6.18 -23.17 -43.91
CA ALA A 259 6.61 -24.47 -43.42
C ALA A 259 5.65 -25.60 -43.86
N SER A 260 4.34 -25.36 -43.82
CA SER A 260 3.34 -26.34 -44.29
C SER A 260 3.43 -26.57 -45.80
N ARG A 261 3.68 -25.53 -46.60
CA ARG A 261 3.90 -25.67 -48.05
C ARG A 261 5.20 -26.41 -48.40
N THR A 262 6.26 -26.24 -47.60
CA THR A 262 7.54 -26.93 -47.85
C THR A 262 7.52 -28.38 -47.38
N LEU A 263 6.89 -28.67 -46.23
CA LEU A 263 6.82 -30.02 -45.66
C LEU A 263 5.72 -30.87 -46.31
N TRP A 264 4.65 -30.27 -46.82
CA TRP A 264 3.54 -30.97 -47.46
C TRP A 264 3.10 -30.29 -48.77
N PRO A 265 3.85 -30.45 -49.87
CA PRO A 265 3.51 -29.83 -51.16
C PRO A 265 2.17 -30.31 -51.75
N ASP A 266 1.71 -31.52 -51.42
CA ASP A 266 0.46 -32.12 -51.95
C ASP A 266 -0.81 -31.72 -51.17
N LEU A 267 -0.66 -31.01 -50.06
CA LEU A 267 -1.75 -30.65 -49.14
C LEU A 267 -2.89 -29.83 -49.79
N PRO A 268 -2.62 -28.84 -50.69
CA PRO A 268 -3.69 -28.10 -51.37
C PRO A 268 -4.48 -28.97 -52.36
N GLN A 269 -3.84 -29.97 -52.98
CA GLN A 269 -4.51 -30.90 -53.90
C GLN A 269 -5.38 -31.92 -53.15
N ARG A 270 -4.93 -32.37 -51.96
CA ARG A 270 -5.71 -33.27 -51.09
C ARG A 270 -6.95 -32.61 -50.50
N LEU A 271 -6.89 -31.32 -50.16
CA LEU A 271 -8.04 -30.55 -49.68
C LEU A 271 -9.07 -30.28 -50.79
N ARG A 272 -8.60 -29.96 -52.02
CA ARG A 272 -9.49 -29.78 -53.19
C ARG A 272 -10.18 -31.04 -53.69
N ARG A 273 -9.66 -32.24 -53.39
CA ARG A 273 -10.30 -33.52 -53.74
C ARG A 273 -11.30 -34.03 -52.71
N ARG A 274 -11.41 -33.36 -51.55
CA ARG A 274 -12.32 -33.73 -50.45
C ARG A 274 -13.48 -32.72 -50.25
N ALA A 275 -13.50 -31.63 -51.01
CA ALA A 275 -14.64 -30.73 -51.15
C ALA A 275 -15.37 -31.05 -52.46
#